data_AF-A0A9D7F558-F1
#
_entry.id   AF-A0A9D7F558-F1
#
_cell.length_a   1.000
_cell.length_b   1.000
_cell.length_c   1.000
_cell.angle_alpha   90.00
_cell.angle_beta   90.00
_cell.angle_gamma   90.00
#
_symmetry.space_group_name_H-M   'P 1'
#
loop_
_entity.id
_entity.type
_entity.pdbx_description
1 polymer ?
#
loop_
_entity_poly.entity_id
_entity_poly.type
_entity_poly.pdbx_seq_one_letter_code
_entity_poly.pdbx_strand_id
1 'polypeptide(L)'
;MRTLTRTFPFFLLFALLTSFAPEPTTLTKGRIEVIFNRKTELNDLAKIKLDLAKKGIVLDYRKIEFDKYGDLISLYFTVDCKDGFSGSAESASLTNQSKFGFYRDYSKGVVSPFGVGNLE
;
A
#
# COMPACT_ATOMS: atom_id res chain seq x y z
N MET A 1 -22.06 -56.02 31.54
CA MET A 1 -21.98 -55.10 30.39
C MET A 1 -22.32 -53.69 30.87
N ARG A 2 -21.35 -52.77 30.87
CA ARG A 2 -21.54 -51.33 31.11
C ARG A 2 -20.63 -50.59 30.14
N THR A 3 -21.22 -49.82 29.24
CA THR A 3 -20.57 -49.06 28.17
C THR A 3 -19.95 -47.79 28.74
N LEU A 4 -18.63 -47.65 28.63
CA LEU A 4 -17.90 -46.42 28.96
C LEU A 4 -17.84 -45.52 27.71
N THR A 5 -18.63 -44.46 27.70
CA THR A 5 -18.59 -43.42 26.67
C THR A 5 -17.36 -42.52 26.86
N ARG A 6 -16.54 -42.44 25.81
CA ARG A 6 -15.28 -41.69 25.75
C ARG A 6 -15.58 -40.23 25.36
N THR A 7 -15.57 -39.31 26.32
CA THR A 7 -15.70 -37.86 26.03
C THR A 7 -14.32 -37.23 25.84
N PHE A 8 -14.04 -36.80 24.60
CA PHE A 8 -12.86 -36.00 24.24
C PHE A 8 -13.16 -34.51 24.52
N PRO A 9 -12.38 -33.79 25.36
CA PRO A 9 -12.55 -32.36 25.49
C PRO A 9 -11.91 -31.64 24.29
N PHE A 10 -12.77 -30.99 23.52
CA PHE A 10 -12.44 -30.07 22.43
C PHE A 10 -11.84 -28.79 23.04
N PHE A 11 -10.50 -28.72 23.11
CA PHE A 11 -9.80 -27.51 23.55
C PHE A 11 -9.79 -26.49 22.39
N LEU A 12 -10.64 -25.48 22.52
CA LEU A 12 -10.75 -24.31 21.64
C LEU A 12 -9.44 -23.50 21.66
N LEU A 13 -8.72 -23.51 20.55
CA LEU A 13 -7.56 -22.65 20.29
C LEU A 13 -8.08 -21.27 19.84
N PHE A 14 -8.15 -20.31 20.75
CA PHE A 14 -8.49 -18.92 20.43
C PHE A 14 -7.24 -18.20 19.90
N ALA A 15 -7.03 -18.25 18.58
CA ALA A 15 -6.01 -17.44 17.93
C ALA A 15 -6.44 -15.97 17.93
N LEU A 16 -5.78 -15.14 18.72
CA LEU A 16 -5.88 -13.68 18.64
C LEU A 16 -5.29 -13.21 17.31
N LEU A 17 -6.16 -13.06 16.31
CA LEU A 17 -5.86 -12.28 15.11
C LEU A 17 -5.86 -10.80 15.51
N THR A 18 -4.69 -10.24 15.80
CA THR A 18 -4.54 -8.78 15.83
C THR A 18 -4.74 -8.28 14.40
N SER A 19 -5.91 -7.73 14.13
CA SER A 19 -6.21 -7.03 12.88
C SER A 19 -5.25 -5.84 12.75
N PHE A 20 -4.23 -5.97 11.90
CA PHE A 20 -3.44 -4.82 11.43
C PHE A 20 -4.39 -3.95 10.61
N ALA A 21 -4.85 -2.84 11.20
CA ALA A 21 -5.63 -1.86 10.47
C ALA A 21 -4.68 -1.11 9.54
N PRO A 22 -4.83 -1.23 8.21
CA PRO A 22 -4.06 -0.40 7.28
C PRO A 22 -4.38 1.07 7.56
N GLU A 23 -3.35 1.90 7.70
CA GLU A 23 -3.54 3.35 7.85
C GLU A 23 -4.34 3.94 6.66
N PRO A 24 -5.16 4.98 6.92
CA PRO A 24 -6.19 5.41 6.01
C PRO A 24 -5.60 6.07 4.76
N THR A 25 -6.00 5.55 3.59
CA THR A 25 -5.98 6.30 2.34
C THR A 25 -6.94 7.48 2.51
N THR A 26 -6.44 8.71 2.63
CA THR A 26 -7.29 9.90 2.68
C THR A 26 -7.98 10.09 1.32
N LEU A 27 -9.21 9.60 1.22
CA LEU A 27 -10.11 9.81 0.09
C LEU A 27 -10.77 11.20 0.20
N THR A 28 -10.07 12.24 -0.20
CA THR A 28 -10.74 13.47 -0.64
C THR A 28 -11.47 13.14 -1.94
N LYS A 29 -12.76 13.50 -2.01
CA LYS A 29 -13.70 13.08 -3.05
C LYS A 29 -13.16 13.42 -4.45
N GLY A 30 -12.57 12.45 -5.15
CA GLY A 30 -11.97 12.63 -6.49
C GLY A 30 -10.45 12.64 -6.55
N ARG A 31 -9.71 12.49 -5.45
CA ARG A 31 -8.24 12.38 -5.46
C ARG A 31 -7.79 11.00 -4.98
N ILE A 32 -6.86 10.42 -5.72
CA ILE A 32 -6.08 9.24 -5.31
C ILE A 32 -4.68 9.74 -4.99
N GLU A 33 -4.19 9.40 -3.81
CA GLU A 33 -2.86 9.75 -3.35
C GLU A 33 -2.24 8.56 -2.66
N VAL A 34 -1.00 8.26 -3.05
CA VAL A 34 -0.23 7.14 -2.53
C VAL A 34 1.11 7.68 -2.07
N ILE A 35 1.45 7.43 -0.82
CA ILE A 35 2.71 7.82 -0.20
C ILE A 35 3.44 6.55 0.24
N PHE A 36 4.70 6.46 -0.17
CA PHE A 36 5.66 5.46 0.26
C PHE A 36 6.68 6.11 1.19
N ASN A 37 6.91 5.47 2.33
CA ASN A 37 7.91 5.89 3.30
C ASN A 37 8.59 4.65 3.90
N ARG A 38 9.50 4.85 4.84
CA ARG A 38 10.27 3.74 5.43
C ARG A 38 9.42 2.64 6.08
N LYS A 39 8.22 3.00 6.54
CA LYS A 39 7.29 2.07 7.20
C LYS A 39 6.42 1.28 6.23
N THR A 40 6.49 1.57 4.93
CA THR A 40 5.73 0.83 3.93
C THR A 40 6.29 -0.58 3.80
N GLU A 41 5.48 -1.59 4.12
CA GLU A 41 5.89 -2.99 4.06
C GLU A 41 5.64 -3.60 2.67
N LEU A 42 6.25 -4.75 2.40
CA LEU A 42 6.04 -5.49 1.15
C LEU A 42 4.54 -5.81 0.92
N ASN A 43 3.81 -6.15 1.99
CA ASN A 43 2.37 -6.41 1.92
C ASN A 43 1.57 -5.16 1.56
N ASP A 44 1.98 -3.99 2.04
CA ASP A 44 1.36 -2.72 1.67
C ASP A 44 1.58 -2.44 0.19
N LEU A 45 2.80 -2.63 -0.34
CA LEU A 45 3.10 -2.46 -1.76
C LEU A 45 2.22 -3.37 -2.65
N ALA A 46 2.08 -4.64 -2.28
CA ALA A 46 1.23 -5.58 -3.00
C ALA A 46 -0.25 -5.15 -2.97
N LYS A 47 -0.73 -4.72 -1.80
CA LYS A 47 -2.10 -4.27 -1.61
C LYS A 47 -2.38 -2.97 -2.38
N ILE A 48 -1.51 -1.99 -2.31
CA ILE A 48 -1.59 -0.73 -3.05
C ILE A 48 -1.70 -1.02 -4.55
N LYS A 49 -0.81 -1.87 -5.09
CA LYS A 49 -0.85 -2.26 -6.50
C LYS A 49 -2.21 -2.88 -6.88
N LEU A 50 -2.71 -3.80 -6.07
CA LEU A 50 -4.01 -4.45 -6.31
C LEU A 50 -5.18 -3.46 -6.24
N ASP A 51 -5.19 -2.56 -5.27
CA ASP A 51 -6.26 -1.59 -5.07
C ASP A 51 -6.28 -0.51 -6.17
N LEU A 52 -5.11 -0.13 -6.68
CA LEU A 52 -4.97 0.73 -7.85
C LEU A 52 -5.44 0.04 -9.14
N ALA A 53 -5.11 -1.24 -9.33
CA ALA A 53 -5.55 -2.00 -10.49
C ALA A 53 -7.09 -2.08 -10.57
N LYS A 54 -7.79 -2.23 -9.44
CA LYS A 54 -9.26 -2.17 -9.36
C LYS A 54 -9.84 -0.81 -9.81
N LYS A 55 -9.03 0.25 -9.78
CA LYS A 55 -9.37 1.61 -10.22
C LYS A 55 -8.89 1.92 -11.63
N GLY A 56 -8.35 0.93 -12.36
CA GLY A 56 -7.80 1.10 -13.70
C GLY A 56 -6.41 1.74 -13.74
N ILE A 57 -5.74 1.88 -12.59
CA ILE A 57 -4.39 2.45 -12.50
C ILE A 57 -3.38 1.31 -12.47
N VAL A 58 -2.39 1.37 -13.36
CA VAL A 58 -1.28 0.42 -13.40
C VAL A 58 -0.12 1.00 -12.62
N LEU A 59 0.28 0.33 -11.54
CA LEU A 59 1.48 0.66 -10.75
C LEU A 59 2.48 -0.49 -10.85
N ASP A 60 3.70 -0.19 -11.29
CA ASP A 60 4.79 -1.15 -11.38
C ASP A 60 6.00 -0.67 -10.59
N TYR A 61 6.48 -1.53 -9.69
CA TYR A 61 7.72 -1.31 -8.97
C TYR A 61 8.89 -1.85 -9.79
N ARG A 62 9.78 -0.96 -10.21
CA ARG A 62 10.99 -1.25 -10.99
C ARG A 62 12.18 -1.60 -10.09
N LYS A 63 12.20 -1.07 -8.87
CA LYS A 63 13.19 -1.33 -7.84
C LYS A 63 12.51 -1.24 -6.48
N ILE A 64 12.80 -2.21 -5.59
CA ILE A 64 12.39 -2.19 -4.18
C ILE A 64 13.59 -2.67 -3.37
N GLU A 65 14.04 -1.88 -2.41
CA GLU A 65 15.07 -2.29 -1.46
C GLU A 65 14.60 -2.04 -0.03
N PHE A 66 14.74 -3.06 0.80
CA PHE A 66 14.53 -2.99 2.23
C PHE A 66 15.87 -3.08 2.94
N ASP A 67 15.98 -2.44 4.11
CA ASP A 67 17.14 -2.65 4.98
C ASP A 67 17.04 -3.98 5.75
N LYS A 68 18.06 -4.26 6.55
CA LYS A 68 18.15 -5.47 7.38
C LYS A 68 17.06 -5.59 8.45
N TYR A 69 16.33 -4.51 8.74
CA TYR A 69 15.22 -4.50 9.70
C TYR A 69 13.86 -4.66 9.00
N GLY A 70 13.84 -4.71 7.66
CA GLY A 70 12.61 -4.80 6.88
C GLY A 70 11.99 -3.44 6.55
N ASP A 71 12.68 -2.33 6.83
CA ASP A 71 12.18 -0.99 6.49
C ASP A 71 12.51 -0.66 5.03
N LEU A 72 11.57 -0.03 4.31
CA LEU A 72 11.75 0.35 2.89
C LEU A 72 12.74 1.52 2.76
N ILE A 73 13.86 1.32 2.05
CA ILE A 73 14.91 2.35 1.93
C ILE A 73 15.02 2.94 0.52
N SER A 74 14.69 2.17 -0.52
CA SER A 74 14.70 2.64 -1.91
C SER A 74 13.51 2.07 -2.68
N LEU A 75 12.92 2.93 -3.52
CA LEU A 75 11.79 2.57 -4.37
C LEU A 75 11.91 3.32 -5.70
N TYR A 76 11.81 2.57 -6.80
CA TYR A 76 11.56 3.11 -8.13
C TYR A 76 10.24 2.54 -8.63
N PHE A 77 9.28 3.39 -8.98
CA PHE A 77 8.01 2.96 -9.56
C PHE A 77 7.67 3.72 -10.85
N THR A 78 6.83 3.09 -11.67
CA THR A 78 6.13 3.69 -12.81
C THR A 78 4.62 3.57 -12.57
N VAL A 79 3.87 4.62 -12.89
CA VAL A 79 2.41 4.66 -12.77
C VAL A 79 1.77 5.13 -14.08
N ASP A 80 0.68 4.48 -14.48
CA ASP A 80 -0.16 4.86 -15.61
C ASP A 80 -1.62 4.83 -15.17
N CYS A 81 -2.26 6.00 -15.14
CA CYS A 81 -3.64 6.18 -14.71
C CYS A 81 -4.68 5.82 -15.79
N LYS A 82 -4.24 5.43 -17.00
CA LYS A 82 -5.06 5.06 -18.16
C LYS A 82 -6.03 6.15 -18.63
N ASP A 83 -5.76 7.40 -18.27
CA ASP A 83 -6.53 8.59 -18.64
C ASP A 83 -5.65 9.69 -19.27
N GLY A 84 -4.47 9.31 -19.76
CA GLY A 84 -3.47 10.23 -20.32
C GLY A 84 -2.44 10.73 -19.32
N PHE A 85 -2.62 10.47 -18.01
CA PHE A 85 -1.62 10.77 -17.00
C PHE A 85 -0.79 9.54 -16.64
N SER A 86 0.53 9.70 -16.73
CA SER A 86 1.50 8.66 -16.36
C SER A 86 2.80 9.32 -15.90
N GLY A 87 3.60 8.59 -15.14
CA GLY A 87 4.88 9.10 -14.67
C GLY A 87 5.68 8.04 -13.94
N SER A 88 6.85 8.44 -13.47
CA SER A 88 7.75 7.56 -12.75
C SER A 88 8.58 8.36 -11.76
N ALA A 89 8.93 7.76 -10.65
CA ALA A 89 9.79 8.39 -9.67
C ALA A 89 10.66 7.35 -8.96
N GLU A 90 11.89 7.76 -8.65
CA GLU A 90 12.85 6.98 -7.89
C GLU A 90 13.29 7.77 -6.65
N SER A 91 13.38 7.07 -5.52
CA SER A 91 14.07 7.54 -4.32
C SER A 91 15.07 6.48 -3.86
N ALA A 92 16.31 6.92 -3.63
CA ALA A 92 17.38 6.09 -3.09
C ALA A 92 17.50 6.19 -1.56
N SER A 93 16.73 7.08 -0.91
CA SER A 93 16.80 7.31 0.53
C SER A 93 15.43 7.73 1.06
N LEU A 94 14.61 6.73 1.40
CA LEU A 94 13.33 6.96 2.06
C LEU A 94 13.51 7.10 3.57
N THR A 95 12.81 8.07 4.13
CA THR A 95 12.75 8.35 5.56
C THR A 95 11.33 8.09 6.08
N ASN A 96 11.16 8.10 7.40
CA ASN A 96 9.83 7.97 8.00
C ASN A 96 8.92 9.16 7.67
N GLN A 97 9.49 10.32 7.37
CA GLN A 97 8.79 11.57 7.05
C GLN A 97 8.68 11.82 5.54
N SER A 98 9.21 10.92 4.72
CA SER A 98 9.14 11.06 3.27
C SER A 98 7.69 11.08 2.81
N LYS A 99 7.32 12.14 2.07
CA LYS A 99 6.09 12.21 1.30
C LYS A 99 6.36 11.82 -0.15
N PHE A 100 7.01 10.67 -0.36
CA PHE A 100 7.41 10.22 -1.69
C PHE A 100 6.31 9.35 -2.30
N GLY A 101 5.84 9.64 -3.51
CA GLY A 101 4.80 8.84 -4.14
C GLY A 101 4.16 9.53 -5.32
N PHE A 102 2.85 9.37 -5.47
CA PHE A 102 2.11 10.03 -6.55
C PHE A 102 0.70 10.40 -6.13
N TYR A 103 0.10 11.33 -6.87
CA TYR A 103 -1.32 11.60 -6.80
C TYR A 103 -1.93 11.77 -8.19
N ARG A 104 -3.24 11.54 -8.24
CA ARG A 104 -4.11 11.83 -9.37
C ARG A 104 -5.40 12.46 -8.84
N ASP A 105 -5.65 13.71 -9.20
CA ASP A 105 -6.85 14.46 -8.83
C ASP A 105 -7.80 14.62 -10.02
N TYR A 106 -8.91 13.89 -9.98
CA TYR A 106 -9.93 13.86 -11.02
C TYR A 106 -10.91 15.05 -10.96
N SER A 107 -10.70 16.00 -10.06
CA SER A 107 -11.53 17.21 -9.95
C SER A 107 -11.42 18.09 -11.20
N LYS A 108 -12.54 18.65 -11.64
CA LYS A 108 -12.55 19.58 -12.79
C LYS A 108 -11.88 20.90 -12.41
N GLY A 109 -11.03 21.41 -13.30
CA GLY A 109 -10.38 22.73 -13.13
C GLY A 109 -9.26 22.76 -12.10
N VAL A 110 -8.77 21.60 -11.63
CA VAL A 110 -7.59 21.53 -10.76
C VAL A 110 -6.34 21.98 -11.53
N VAL A 111 -5.49 22.79 -10.87
CA VAL A 111 -4.27 23.35 -11.48
C VAL A 111 -3.24 22.25 -11.75
N SER A 112 -3.07 21.33 -10.81
CA SER A 112 -2.17 20.19 -10.92
C SER A 112 -2.94 18.89 -10.75
N PRO A 113 -3.37 18.24 -11.84
CA PRO A 113 -4.18 17.02 -11.80
C PRO A 113 -3.37 15.75 -11.49
N PHE A 114 -2.04 15.80 -11.57
CA PHE A 114 -1.17 14.64 -11.40
C PHE A 114 0.22 15.07 -10.93
N GLY A 115 0.84 14.25 -10.09
CA GLY A 115 2.23 14.45 -9.66
C GLY A 115 2.88 13.14 -9.20
N VAL A 116 4.20 13.05 -9.36
CA VAL A 116 5.04 11.94 -8.91
C VAL A 116 6.30 12.47 -8.22
N GLY A 117 6.90 11.69 -7.33
CA GLY A 117 8.15 12.04 -6.65
C GLY A 117 7.88 12.55 -5.24
N ASN A 118 8.59 13.59 -4.82
CA ASN A 118 8.38 14.22 -3.50
C ASN A 118 7.15 15.13 -3.57
N LEU A 119 6.16 14.82 -2.75
CA LEU A 119 4.89 15.54 -2.67
C LEU A 119 4.93 16.53 -1.50
N GLU A 120 4.37 17.72 -1.70
CA GLU A 120 4.30 18.79 -0.69
C GLU A 120 3.15 18.60 0.29
#